data_AF-A0A521FY75-F1
#
_entry.id   AF-A0A521FY75-F1
#
_cell.length_a   1.000
_cell.length_b   1.000
_cell.length_c   1.000
_cell.angle_alpha   90.00
_cell.angle_beta   90.00
_cell.angle_gamma   90.00
#
_symmetry.space_group_name_H-M   'P 1'
#
loop_
_entity.id
_entity.type
_entity.pdbx_description
1 polymer ?
#
loop_
_entity_poly.entity_id
_entity_poly.type
_entity_poly.pdbx_seq_one_letter_code
_entity_poly.pdbx_strand_id
1 'polypeptide(L)'
;MKNATAAAFAVGLLSLPGPAAACGSCAFGIADYALPHIWGWCLGITTWFLLLKVIGATEKEPALSSNPCIALAFVVLAFFLGFTFLGPLPFYLLGLMSLIVTGKGFSPKVWPKLTRNSQRGLKTVSALAVVCALAGLAISMHTKKNRSDVEFILKWSSTYQSNILLDRLTSNVAANAAALREIRDKTRDKYLAQRVSGSLAIINQDKTEQEADWK
;
A
#
# COMPACT_ATOMS: atom_id res chain seq x y z
N MET A 1 -29.77 -21.40 -0.02
CA MET A 1 -28.54 -21.10 -0.80
C MET A 1 -27.66 -19.96 -0.23
N LYS A 2 -28.00 -19.29 0.89
CA LYS A 2 -27.23 -18.14 1.41
C LYS A 2 -26.00 -18.50 2.26
N ASN A 3 -25.90 -19.74 2.77
CA ASN A 3 -24.82 -20.14 3.69
C ASN A 3 -23.67 -20.89 3.00
N ALA A 4 -23.91 -21.43 1.80
CA ALA A 4 -22.92 -22.22 1.06
C ALA A 4 -21.82 -21.34 0.44
N THR A 5 -22.15 -20.11 0.05
CA THR A 5 -21.18 -19.14 -0.50
C THR A 5 -20.23 -18.60 0.57
N ALA A 6 -20.72 -18.35 1.78
CA ALA A 6 -19.87 -17.91 2.90
C ALA A 6 -18.89 -19.00 3.35
N ALA A 7 -19.36 -20.26 3.40
CA ALA A 7 -18.51 -21.41 3.74
C ALA A 7 -17.47 -21.70 2.64
N ALA A 8 -17.84 -21.61 1.36
CA ALA A 8 -16.90 -21.78 0.24
C ALA A 8 -15.84 -20.66 0.22
N PHE A 9 -16.20 -19.43 0.58
CA PHE A 9 -15.26 -18.31 0.71
C PHE A 9 -14.29 -18.52 1.88
N ALA A 10 -14.77 -19.00 3.02
CA ALA A 10 -13.95 -19.32 4.19
C ALA A 10 -12.98 -20.50 3.93
N VAL A 11 -13.44 -21.54 3.25
CA VAL A 11 -12.60 -22.70 2.86
C VAL A 11 -11.58 -22.30 1.79
N GLY A 12 -11.91 -21.40 0.86
CA GLY A 12 -10.96 -20.85 -0.11
C GLY A 12 -9.87 -20.00 0.56
N LEU A 13 -10.23 -19.21 1.57
CA LEU A 13 -9.30 -18.41 2.38
C LEU A 13 -8.34 -19.27 3.23
N LEU A 14 -8.80 -20.41 3.72
CA LEU A 14 -7.99 -21.37 4.52
C LEU A 14 -7.11 -22.29 3.66
N SER A 15 -7.35 -22.36 2.35
CA SER A 15 -6.63 -23.27 1.43
C SER A 15 -5.58 -22.56 0.58
N LEU A 16 -5.31 -21.27 0.82
CA LEU A 16 -4.32 -20.52 0.04
C LEU A 16 -2.90 -20.82 0.55
N PRO A 17 -2.05 -21.47 -0.28
CA PRO A 17 -0.72 -21.86 0.15
C PRO A 17 0.15 -20.62 0.42
N GLY A 18 1.11 -20.77 1.33
CA GLY A 18 2.03 -19.74 1.80
C GLY A 18 2.73 -18.83 0.76
N PRO A 19 2.83 -19.15 -0.54
CA PRO A 19 3.34 -18.22 -1.57
C PRO A 19 2.35 -17.11 -1.97
N ALA A 20 1.05 -17.29 -1.82
CA ALA A 20 0.07 -16.26 -2.20
C ALA A 20 0.03 -15.10 -1.19
N ALA A 21 0.29 -15.37 0.08
CA ALA A 21 0.52 -14.31 1.08
C ALA A 21 1.76 -13.44 0.78
N ALA A 22 2.70 -13.94 -0.04
CA ALA A 22 3.89 -13.21 -0.44
C ALA A 22 3.64 -12.18 -1.55
N CYS A 23 2.58 -12.28 -2.36
CA CYS A 23 2.34 -11.33 -3.46
C CYS A 23 1.67 -10.03 -3.00
N GLY A 24 0.77 -10.06 -2.01
CA GLY A 24 0.09 -8.86 -1.49
C GLY A 24 1.06 -7.87 -0.84
N SER A 25 1.91 -8.34 0.08
CA SER A 25 2.92 -7.52 0.75
C SER A 25 3.99 -6.99 -0.21
N CYS A 26 4.40 -7.77 -1.21
CA CYS A 26 5.30 -7.31 -2.27
C CYS A 26 4.64 -6.24 -3.14
N ALA A 27 3.38 -6.41 -3.53
CA ALA A 27 2.63 -5.41 -4.28
C ALA A 27 2.44 -4.11 -3.49
N PHE A 28 2.21 -4.20 -2.17
CA PHE A 28 2.21 -3.05 -1.28
C PHE A 28 3.60 -2.41 -1.18
N GLY A 29 4.67 -3.19 -1.10
CA GLY A 29 6.05 -2.68 -1.10
C GLY A 29 6.39 -1.94 -2.40
N ILE A 30 6.04 -2.50 -3.56
CA ILE A 30 6.20 -1.84 -4.87
C ILE A 30 5.37 -0.55 -4.93
N ALA A 31 4.13 -0.58 -4.46
CA ALA A 31 3.27 0.58 -4.45
C ALA A 31 3.76 1.67 -3.48
N ASP A 32 4.23 1.31 -2.28
CA ASP A 32 4.84 2.26 -1.32
C ASP A 32 6.20 2.78 -1.81
N TYR A 33 6.90 2.01 -2.65
CA TYR A 33 8.09 2.48 -3.33
C TYR A 33 7.73 3.58 -4.35
N ALA A 34 6.71 3.34 -5.17
CA ALA A 34 6.27 4.27 -6.20
C ALA A 34 5.55 5.51 -5.64
N LEU A 35 4.67 5.31 -4.66
CA LEU A 35 3.82 6.30 -4.00
C LEU A 35 3.84 6.04 -2.48
N PRO A 36 4.75 6.70 -1.73
CA PRO A 36 4.87 6.51 -0.29
C PRO A 36 3.57 6.78 0.46
N HIS A 37 3.40 6.09 1.58
CA HIS A 37 2.20 6.14 2.44
C HIS A 37 1.00 5.45 1.82
N ILE A 38 1.23 4.35 1.09
CA ILE A 38 0.17 3.60 0.40
C ILE A 38 -0.99 3.21 1.34
N TRP A 39 -0.69 2.89 2.60
CA TRP A 39 -1.70 2.62 3.61
C TRP A 39 -2.61 3.81 3.89
N GLY A 40 -2.04 5.02 3.95
CA GLY A 40 -2.81 6.26 4.09
C GLY A 40 -3.72 6.50 2.88
N TRP A 41 -3.23 6.22 1.67
CA TRP A 41 -4.05 6.28 0.45
C TRP A 41 -5.21 5.28 0.47
N CYS A 42 -4.94 4.03 0.84
CA CYS A 42 -5.97 2.99 0.97
C CYS A 42 -7.06 3.40 1.99
N LEU A 43 -6.65 3.88 3.17
CA LEU A 43 -7.59 4.37 4.18
C LEU A 43 -8.40 5.56 3.67
N GLY A 44 -7.76 6.54 3.04
CA GLY A 44 -8.44 7.72 2.49
C GLY A 44 -9.48 7.35 1.43
N ILE A 45 -9.14 6.44 0.51
CA ILE A 45 -10.07 5.93 -0.51
C ILE A 45 -11.25 5.21 0.13
N THR A 46 -10.99 4.34 1.10
CA THR A 46 -12.03 3.62 1.83
C THR A 46 -12.97 4.57 2.55
N THR A 47 -12.45 5.56 3.27
CA THR A 47 -13.25 6.57 3.96
C THR A 47 -14.08 7.37 2.96
N TRP A 48 -13.48 7.79 1.85
CA TRP A 48 -14.19 8.53 0.81
C TRP A 48 -15.35 7.74 0.22
N PHE A 49 -15.13 6.45 -0.10
CA PHE A 49 -16.16 5.56 -0.61
C PHE A 49 -17.33 5.42 0.37
N LEU A 50 -17.05 5.20 1.66
CA LEU A 50 -18.08 5.07 2.69
C LEU A 50 -18.86 6.38 2.88
N LEU A 51 -18.20 7.53 2.83
CA LEU A 51 -18.86 8.84 2.92
C LEU A 51 -19.83 9.05 1.73
N LEU A 52 -19.44 8.68 0.52
CA LEU A 52 -20.31 8.76 -0.65
C LEU A 52 -21.56 7.87 -0.51
N LYS A 53 -21.43 6.71 0.14
CA LYS A 53 -22.57 5.84 0.48
C LYS A 53 -23.51 6.48 1.51
N VAL A 54 -22.95 7.03 2.59
CA VAL A 54 -23.74 7.68 3.66
C VAL A 54 -24.54 8.88 3.16
N ILE A 55 -23.97 9.65 2.23
CA ILE A 55 -24.61 10.87 1.69
C ILE A 55 -25.77 10.55 0.71
N GLY A 56 -25.98 9.28 0.37
CA GLY A 56 -27.05 8.84 -0.52
C GLY A 56 -26.77 9.13 -2.00
N ALA A 57 -25.53 9.49 -2.36
CA ALA A 57 -25.14 9.75 -3.75
C ALA A 57 -25.22 8.50 -4.66
N THR A 58 -25.46 7.31 -4.07
CA THR A 58 -25.50 6.02 -4.77
C THR A 58 -26.83 5.28 -4.70
N GLU A 59 -27.93 5.89 -4.24
CA GLU A 59 -29.20 5.17 -4.00
C GLU A 59 -29.76 4.41 -5.21
N LYS A 60 -29.31 4.75 -6.44
CA LYS A 60 -29.73 4.10 -7.69
C LYS A 60 -28.66 3.22 -8.35
N GLU A 61 -27.49 3.02 -7.75
CA GLU A 61 -26.44 2.17 -8.31
C GLU A 61 -26.62 0.71 -7.83
N PRO A 62 -27.04 -0.23 -8.69
CA PRO A 62 -27.37 -1.60 -8.30
C PRO A 62 -26.15 -2.44 -7.87
N ALA A 63 -24.93 -1.97 -8.16
CA ALA A 63 -23.70 -2.70 -7.90
C ALA A 63 -23.31 -2.76 -6.40
N LEU A 64 -23.85 -1.87 -5.57
CA LEU A 64 -23.59 -1.91 -4.13
C LEU A 64 -24.84 -1.53 -3.34
N SER A 65 -25.32 -2.51 -2.57
CA SER A 65 -26.33 -2.38 -1.52
C SER A 65 -26.42 -0.97 -0.93
N SER A 66 -27.64 -0.44 -0.83
CA SER A 66 -27.93 0.82 -0.14
C SER A 66 -27.64 0.78 1.36
N ASN A 67 -27.34 -0.41 1.92
CA ASN A 67 -27.07 -0.58 3.34
C ASN A 67 -25.59 -0.29 3.66
N PRO A 68 -25.29 0.72 4.49
CA PRO A 68 -23.91 1.09 4.86
C PRO A 68 -23.16 -0.04 5.58
N CYS A 69 -23.86 -0.93 6.30
CA CYS A 69 -23.23 -2.08 6.95
C CYS A 69 -22.71 -3.10 5.93
N ILE A 70 -23.39 -3.27 4.79
CA ILE A 70 -22.94 -4.18 3.72
C ILE A 70 -21.75 -3.55 2.97
N ALA A 71 -21.76 -2.24 2.76
CA ALA A 71 -20.61 -1.53 2.19
C ALA A 71 -19.37 -1.63 3.11
N LEU A 72 -19.57 -1.51 4.44
CA LEU A 72 -18.49 -1.70 5.42
C LEU A 72 -17.95 -3.14 5.40
N ALA A 73 -18.83 -4.14 5.38
CA ALA A 73 -18.42 -5.54 5.27
C ALA A 73 -17.62 -5.80 3.98
N PHE A 74 -18.04 -5.20 2.85
CA PHE A 74 -17.31 -5.29 1.59
C PHE A 74 -15.93 -4.64 1.66
N VAL A 75 -15.82 -3.46 2.28
CA VAL A 75 -14.55 -2.78 2.53
C VAL A 75 -13.61 -3.63 3.38
N VAL A 76 -14.12 -4.22 4.46
CA VAL A 76 -13.33 -5.11 5.33
C VAL A 76 -12.85 -6.32 4.55
N LEU A 77 -13.72 -6.93 3.74
CA LEU A 77 -13.35 -8.06 2.89
C LEU A 77 -12.29 -7.66 1.84
N ALA A 78 -12.46 -6.51 1.19
CA ALA A 78 -11.49 -5.98 0.23
C ALA A 78 -10.14 -5.66 0.89
N PHE A 79 -10.14 -5.24 2.16
CA PHE A 79 -8.93 -5.03 2.93
C PHE A 79 -8.18 -6.33 3.18
N PHE A 80 -8.87 -7.37 3.66
CA PHE A 80 -8.25 -8.68 3.86
C PHE A 80 -7.76 -9.27 2.54
N LEU A 81 -8.60 -9.31 1.50
CA LEU A 81 -8.22 -9.83 0.18
C LEU A 81 -7.08 -9.04 -0.47
N GLY A 82 -7.08 -7.71 -0.28
CA GLY A 82 -5.99 -6.84 -0.74
C GLY A 82 -4.69 -7.16 -0.01
N PHE A 83 -4.72 -7.21 1.32
CA PHE A 83 -3.54 -7.51 2.11
C PHE A 83 -2.94 -8.88 1.80
N THR A 84 -3.79 -9.90 1.67
CA THR A 84 -3.32 -11.28 1.52
C THR A 84 -3.05 -11.69 0.08
N PHE A 85 -3.74 -11.15 -0.93
CA PHE A 85 -3.66 -11.69 -2.30
C PHE A 85 -3.43 -10.64 -3.39
N LEU A 86 -4.13 -9.50 -3.34
CA LEU A 86 -4.22 -8.58 -4.49
C LEU A 86 -3.39 -7.29 -4.32
N GLY A 87 -2.77 -7.10 -3.17
CA GLY A 87 -2.09 -5.86 -2.81
C GLY A 87 -3.06 -4.66 -2.73
N PRO A 88 -2.63 -3.46 -3.17
CA PRO A 88 -3.47 -2.27 -3.15
C PRO A 88 -4.55 -2.23 -4.25
N LEU A 89 -4.59 -3.21 -5.16
CA LEU A 89 -5.48 -3.21 -6.32
C LEU A 89 -6.98 -3.04 -5.96
N PRO A 90 -7.54 -3.73 -4.95
CA PRO A 90 -8.94 -3.56 -4.58
C PRO A 90 -9.25 -2.12 -4.14
N PHE A 91 -8.28 -1.44 -3.50
CA PHE A 91 -8.45 -0.05 -3.09
C PHE A 91 -8.43 0.89 -4.30
N TYR A 92 -7.61 0.65 -5.32
CA TYR A 92 -7.67 1.42 -6.55
C TYR A 92 -9.02 1.28 -7.26
N LEU A 93 -9.60 0.07 -7.26
CA LEU A 93 -10.95 -0.14 -7.80
C LEU A 93 -12.01 0.62 -6.99
N LEU A 94 -11.91 0.61 -5.66
CA LEU A 94 -12.79 1.43 -4.80
C LEU A 94 -12.62 2.93 -5.08
N GLY A 95 -11.40 3.40 -5.31
CA GLY A 95 -11.10 4.78 -5.67
C GLY A 95 -11.71 5.17 -7.00
N LEU A 96 -11.60 4.30 -8.01
CA LEU A 96 -12.21 4.50 -9.32
C LEU A 96 -13.74 4.55 -9.22
N MET A 97 -14.35 3.64 -8.47
CA MET A 97 -15.79 3.67 -8.21
C MET A 97 -16.22 4.96 -7.50
N SER A 98 -15.45 5.41 -6.51
CA SER A 98 -15.71 6.66 -5.80
C SER A 98 -15.64 7.88 -6.72
N LEU A 99 -14.66 7.91 -7.64
CA LEU A 99 -14.54 8.94 -8.67
C LEU A 99 -15.74 8.94 -9.62
N ILE A 100 -16.15 7.78 -10.13
CA ILE A 100 -17.30 7.64 -11.04
C ILE A 100 -18.59 8.11 -10.35
N VAL A 101 -18.83 7.67 -9.13
CA VAL A 101 -20.00 8.07 -8.34
C VAL A 101 -19.99 9.58 -8.11
N THR A 102 -18.85 10.14 -7.72
CA THR A 102 -18.70 11.58 -7.50
C THR A 102 -19.00 12.36 -8.79
N GLY A 103 -18.40 11.97 -9.91
CA GLY A 103 -18.62 12.60 -11.21
C GLY A 103 -20.07 12.51 -11.68
N LYS A 104 -20.71 11.33 -11.54
CA LYS A 104 -22.14 11.16 -11.81
C LYS A 104 -23.01 12.04 -10.91
N GLY A 105 -22.65 12.18 -9.64
CA GLY A 105 -23.36 13.03 -8.68
C GLY A 105 -23.43 14.49 -9.12
N PHE A 106 -22.38 15.01 -9.74
CA PHE A 106 -22.34 16.38 -10.31
C PHE A 106 -22.92 16.50 -11.72
N SER A 107 -23.44 15.42 -12.32
CA SER A 107 -24.07 15.49 -13.63
C SER A 107 -25.37 16.31 -13.59
N PRO A 108 -25.66 17.13 -14.62
CA PRO A 108 -26.92 17.88 -14.72
C PRO A 108 -28.18 17.00 -14.63
N LYS A 109 -28.08 15.72 -14.98
CA LYS A 109 -29.21 14.77 -14.94
C LYS A 109 -29.50 14.21 -13.53
N VAL A 110 -28.50 14.21 -12.65
CA VAL A 110 -28.53 13.58 -11.32
C VAL A 110 -28.60 14.65 -10.23
N TRP A 111 -27.83 15.72 -10.36
CA TRP A 111 -27.71 16.79 -9.37
C TRP A 111 -29.06 17.36 -8.90
N PRO A 112 -30.03 17.69 -9.78
CA PRO A 112 -31.33 18.22 -9.36
C PRO A 112 -32.21 17.20 -8.62
N LYS A 113 -31.91 15.90 -8.75
CA LYS A 113 -32.66 14.80 -8.11
C LYS A 113 -32.16 14.48 -6.70
N LEU A 114 -31.01 15.04 -6.30
CA LEU A 114 -30.45 14.86 -4.96
C LEU A 114 -31.12 15.81 -3.96
N THR A 115 -31.26 15.37 -2.71
CA THR A 115 -31.71 16.26 -1.62
C THR A 115 -30.71 17.40 -1.40
N ARG A 116 -31.17 18.54 -0.86
CA ARG A 116 -30.29 19.69 -0.56
C ARG A 116 -29.13 19.31 0.39
N ASN A 117 -29.38 18.38 1.32
CA ASN A 117 -28.37 17.87 2.24
C ASN A 117 -27.36 16.98 1.52
N SER A 118 -27.81 16.08 0.63
CA SER A 118 -26.94 15.25 -0.19
C SER A 118 -26.06 16.08 -1.14
N GLN A 119 -26.62 17.15 -1.72
CA GLN A 119 -25.86 18.10 -2.55
C GLN A 119 -24.75 18.80 -1.76
N ARG A 120 -25.06 19.31 -0.55
CA ARG A 120 -24.07 19.93 0.34
C ARG A 120 -23.00 18.93 0.76
N GLY A 121 -23.41 17.73 1.19
CA GLY A 121 -22.51 16.66 1.57
C GLY A 121 -21.56 16.28 0.43
N LEU A 122 -22.08 16.09 -0.77
CA LEU A 122 -21.27 15.74 -1.95
C LEU A 122 -20.26 16.85 -2.29
N LYS A 123 -20.64 18.13 -2.20
CA LYS A 123 -19.71 19.27 -2.34
C LYS A 123 -18.59 19.24 -1.31
N THR A 124 -18.95 19.12 -0.03
CA THR A 124 -17.98 19.13 1.06
C THR A 124 -17.02 17.95 0.98
N VAL A 125 -17.53 16.73 0.80
CA VAL A 125 -16.69 15.53 0.73
C VAL A 125 -15.80 15.54 -0.50
N SER A 126 -16.30 16.01 -1.65
CA SER A 126 -15.47 16.10 -2.86
C SER A 126 -14.39 17.16 -2.73
N ALA A 127 -14.71 18.33 -2.17
CA ALA A 127 -13.72 19.37 -1.92
C ALA A 127 -12.63 18.89 -0.93
N LEU A 128 -13.04 18.23 0.16
CA LEU A 128 -12.11 17.65 1.12
C LEU A 128 -11.25 16.57 0.49
N ALA A 129 -11.83 15.67 -0.31
CA ALA A 129 -11.09 14.61 -1.01
C ALA A 129 -10.02 15.19 -1.94
N VAL A 130 -10.33 16.27 -2.66
CA VAL A 130 -9.36 16.97 -3.53
C VAL A 130 -8.24 17.58 -2.68
N VAL A 131 -8.55 18.30 -1.61
CA VAL A 131 -7.54 18.90 -0.72
C VAL A 131 -6.65 17.83 -0.11
N CYS A 132 -7.23 16.75 0.41
CA CYS A 132 -6.49 15.62 0.97
C CYS A 132 -5.63 14.92 -0.08
N ALA A 133 -6.12 14.76 -1.32
CA ALA A 133 -5.35 14.16 -2.40
C ALA A 133 -4.14 15.04 -2.78
N LEU A 134 -4.31 16.36 -2.89
CA LEU A 134 -3.22 17.28 -3.19
C LEU A 134 -2.16 17.29 -2.07
N ALA A 135 -2.60 17.39 -0.82
CA ALA A 135 -1.70 17.34 0.34
C ALA A 135 -0.99 15.99 0.45
N GLY A 136 -1.72 14.88 0.27
CA GLY A 136 -1.16 13.53 0.25
C GLY A 136 -0.12 13.37 -0.85
N LEU A 137 -0.39 13.86 -2.07
CA LEU A 137 0.57 13.82 -3.17
C LEU A 137 1.83 14.62 -2.84
N ALA A 138 1.69 15.83 -2.31
CA ALA A 138 2.83 16.65 -1.92
C ALA A 138 3.71 15.95 -0.87
N ILE A 139 3.09 15.35 0.16
CA ILE A 139 3.78 14.57 1.19
C ILE A 139 4.45 13.33 0.59
N SER A 140 3.76 12.59 -0.27
CA SER A 140 4.30 11.40 -0.93
C SER A 140 5.48 11.76 -1.84
N MET A 141 5.41 12.86 -2.59
CA MET A 141 6.51 13.35 -3.42
C MET A 141 7.71 13.79 -2.59
N HIS A 142 7.48 14.55 -1.53
CA HIS A 142 8.53 14.97 -0.61
C HIS A 142 9.20 13.77 0.05
N THR A 143 8.41 12.81 0.53
CA THR A 143 8.90 11.55 1.10
C THR A 143 9.69 10.76 0.07
N LYS A 144 9.21 10.64 -1.17
CA LYS A 144 9.90 9.90 -2.24
C LYS A 144 11.27 10.51 -2.58
N LYS A 145 11.38 11.84 -2.51
CA LYS A 145 12.63 12.55 -2.78
C LYS A 145 13.66 12.38 -1.65
N ASN A 146 13.20 12.30 -0.40
CA ASN A 146 14.08 12.33 0.77
C ASN A 146 14.31 10.96 1.42
N ARG A 147 13.45 9.97 1.16
CA ARG A 147 13.56 8.63 1.72
C ARG A 147 14.82 7.94 1.18
N SER A 148 15.66 7.46 2.08
CA SER A 148 16.84 6.67 1.71
C SER A 148 16.47 5.22 1.37
N ASP A 149 17.32 4.55 0.59
CA ASP A 149 17.17 3.11 0.30
C ASP A 149 17.21 2.29 1.60
N VAL A 150 17.99 2.73 2.59
CA VAL A 150 18.08 2.12 3.93
C VAL A 150 16.72 2.15 4.64
N GLU A 151 16.06 3.32 4.69
CA GLU A 151 14.74 3.45 5.30
C GLU A 151 13.69 2.56 4.62
N PHE A 152 13.75 2.44 3.30
CA PHE A 152 12.85 1.58 2.56
C PHE A 152 13.10 0.09 2.87
N ILE A 153 14.36 -0.35 2.85
CA ILE A 153 14.75 -1.74 3.16
C ILE A 153 14.31 -2.10 4.59
N LEU A 154 14.53 -1.21 5.56
CA LEU A 154 14.13 -1.46 6.94
C LEU A 154 12.61 -1.56 7.12
N LYS A 155 11.83 -0.79 6.33
CA LYS A 155 10.36 -0.84 6.36
C LYS A 155 9.79 -2.07 5.65
N TRP A 156 10.43 -2.52 4.57
CA TRP A 156 9.92 -3.55 3.67
C TRP A 156 10.91 -4.71 3.48
N SER A 157 11.57 -5.15 4.56
CA SER A 157 12.76 -6.04 4.55
C SER A 157 12.58 -7.34 3.79
N SER A 158 11.35 -7.86 3.73
CA SER A 158 10.99 -9.14 3.10
C SER A 158 10.44 -9.01 1.67
N THR A 159 10.43 -7.81 1.09
CA THR A 159 9.84 -7.58 -0.24
C THR A 159 10.87 -7.73 -1.37
N TYR A 160 10.39 -8.09 -2.56
CA TYR A 160 11.22 -8.13 -3.78
C TYR A 160 11.97 -6.82 -4.02
N GLN A 161 11.29 -5.68 -3.87
CA GLN A 161 11.88 -4.36 -4.09
C GLN A 161 13.02 -4.06 -3.09
N SER A 162 12.86 -4.45 -1.83
CA SER A 162 13.91 -4.30 -0.81
C SER A 162 15.15 -5.13 -1.15
N ASN A 163 14.95 -6.36 -1.63
CA ASN A 163 16.06 -7.22 -2.06
C ASN A 163 16.86 -6.61 -3.21
N ILE A 164 16.19 -6.01 -4.21
CA ILE A 164 16.88 -5.33 -5.32
C ILE A 164 17.74 -4.16 -4.82
N LEU A 165 17.20 -3.35 -3.90
CA LEU A 165 17.95 -2.23 -3.33
C LEU A 165 19.12 -2.72 -2.49
N LEU A 166 18.93 -3.79 -1.71
CA LEU A 166 20.00 -4.42 -0.96
C LEU A 166 21.10 -4.95 -1.87
N ASP A 167 20.75 -5.63 -2.97
CA ASP A 167 21.71 -6.14 -3.94
C ASP A 167 22.53 -5.01 -4.58
N ARG A 168 21.89 -3.87 -4.87
CA ARG A 168 22.57 -2.66 -5.34
C ARG A 168 23.54 -2.09 -4.30
N LEU A 169 23.19 -2.09 -3.02
CA LEU A 169 24.10 -1.64 -1.97
C LEU A 169 25.29 -2.60 -1.81
N THR A 170 25.05 -3.90 -1.91
CA THR A 170 26.08 -4.93 -1.78
C THR A 170 26.97 -5.10 -3.01
N SER A 171 26.57 -4.62 -4.19
CA SER A 171 27.44 -4.67 -5.38
C SER A 171 28.66 -3.74 -5.27
N ASN A 172 28.60 -2.72 -4.41
CA ASN A 172 29.75 -1.89 -4.04
C ASN A 172 29.78 -1.71 -2.52
N VAL A 173 30.16 -2.77 -1.81
CA VAL A 173 30.14 -2.82 -0.35
C VAL A 173 30.99 -1.69 0.26
N ALA A 174 32.16 -1.39 -0.32
CA ALA A 174 33.09 -0.39 0.21
C ALA A 174 32.48 1.02 0.21
N ALA A 175 31.85 1.43 -0.90
CA ALA A 175 31.19 2.73 -1.01
C ALA A 175 29.93 2.83 -0.12
N ASN A 176 29.24 1.70 0.11
CA ASN A 176 27.98 1.64 0.84
C ASN A 176 28.13 1.14 2.29
N ALA A 177 29.34 1.03 2.83
CA ALA A 177 29.60 0.40 4.12
C ALA A 177 28.83 1.06 5.28
N ALA A 178 28.66 2.39 5.25
CA ALA A 178 27.87 3.11 6.24
C ALA A 178 26.38 2.72 6.19
N ALA A 179 25.79 2.70 5.00
CA ALA A 179 24.39 2.29 4.78
C ALA A 179 24.16 0.83 5.18
N LEU A 180 25.08 -0.07 4.82
CA LEU A 180 25.01 -1.48 5.19
C LEU A 180 25.12 -1.68 6.71
N ARG A 181 26.04 -0.99 7.40
CA ARG A 181 26.11 -1.03 8.87
C ARG A 181 24.81 -0.53 9.50
N GLU A 182 24.24 0.55 8.99
CA GLU A 182 22.97 1.07 9.47
C GLU A 182 21.83 0.05 9.32
N ILE A 183 21.73 -0.64 8.16
CA ILE A 183 20.74 -1.71 7.95
C ILE A 183 20.95 -2.84 8.97
N ARG A 184 22.19 -3.30 9.16
CA ARG A 184 22.53 -4.37 10.12
C ARG A 184 22.13 -3.99 11.54
N ASP A 185 22.41 -2.76 11.95
CA ASP A 185 22.25 -2.33 13.34
C ASP A 185 20.79 -2.00 13.68
N LYS A 186 19.99 -1.57 12.69
CA LYS A 186 18.58 -1.20 12.89
C LYS A 186 17.59 -2.31 12.55
N THR A 187 17.98 -3.31 11.77
CA THR A 187 17.05 -4.38 11.39
C THR A 187 16.72 -5.30 12.56
N ARG A 188 15.45 -5.71 12.65
CA ARG A 188 15.00 -6.79 13.57
C ARG A 188 14.99 -8.16 12.89
N ASP A 189 15.16 -8.18 11.57
CA ASP A 189 15.18 -9.39 10.77
C ASP A 189 16.58 -10.02 10.82
N LYS A 190 16.67 -11.16 11.51
CA LYS A 190 17.92 -11.91 11.68
C LYS A 190 18.52 -12.35 10.35
N TYR A 191 17.69 -12.71 9.37
CA TYR A 191 18.17 -13.12 8.06
C TYR A 191 18.80 -11.94 7.30
N LEU A 192 18.12 -10.78 7.34
CA LEU A 192 18.66 -9.55 6.75
C LEU A 192 19.98 -9.13 7.43
N ALA A 193 20.04 -9.16 8.76
CA ALA A 193 21.25 -8.83 9.51
C ALA A 193 22.42 -9.76 9.16
N GLN A 194 22.16 -11.06 9.03
CA GLN A 194 23.17 -12.05 8.66
C GLN A 194 23.68 -11.83 7.23
N ARG A 195 22.78 -11.62 6.27
CA ARG A 195 23.15 -11.35 4.87
C ARG A 195 24.04 -10.11 4.75
N VAL A 196 23.66 -9.02 5.42
CA VAL A 196 24.44 -7.77 5.44
C VAL A 196 25.80 -7.97 6.11
N SER A 197 25.85 -8.72 7.22
CA SER A 197 27.10 -9.02 7.92
C SER A 197 28.06 -9.82 7.04
N GLY A 198 27.54 -10.79 6.27
CA GLY A 198 28.31 -11.54 5.29
C GLY A 198 28.93 -10.64 4.23
N SER A 199 28.16 -9.69 3.67
CA SER A 199 28.69 -8.73 2.69
C SER A 199 29.75 -7.80 3.28
N LEU A 200 29.58 -7.33 4.53
CA LEU A 200 30.56 -6.48 5.20
C LEU A 200 31.87 -7.20 5.54
N ALA A 201 31.84 -8.53 5.76
CA ALA A 201 33.04 -9.32 6.05
C ALA A 201 34.03 -9.36 4.87
N ILE A 202 33.52 -9.30 3.63
CA ILE A 202 34.33 -9.28 2.40
C ILE A 202 35.30 -8.09 2.38
N ILE A 203 34.86 -6.91 2.84
CA ILE A 203 35.74 -5.71 2.94
C ILE A 203 36.93 -5.95 3.88
N ASN A 204 36.68 -6.66 4.99
CA ASN A 204 37.72 -6.87 6.00
C ASN A 204 38.75 -7.91 5.52
N GLN A 205 38.35 -8.88 4.70
CA GLN A 205 39.27 -9.81 4.05
C GLN A 205 40.13 -9.09 2.99
N ASP A 206 39.52 -8.34 2.07
CA ASP A 206 40.26 -7.60 1.02
C ASP A 206 41.31 -6.63 1.58
N LYS A 207 41.00 -5.95 2.71
CA LYS A 207 41.96 -5.07 3.38
C LYS A 207 43.14 -5.83 4.00
N THR A 208 42.86 -6.99 4.59
CA THR A 208 43.88 -7.80 5.25
C THR A 208 44.83 -8.44 4.23
N GLU A 209 44.31 -8.85 3.06
CA GLU A 209 45.11 -9.37 1.96
C GLU A 209 45.98 -8.28 1.30
N GLN A 210 45.44 -7.08 1.08
CA GLN A 210 46.25 -5.96 0.59
C GLN A 210 47.40 -5.62 1.56
N GLU A 211 47.13 -5.51 2.87
CA GLU A 211 48.18 -5.22 3.87
C GLU A 211 49.24 -6.33 3.99
N ALA A 212 48.92 -7.57 3.59
CA ALA A 212 49.87 -8.68 3.54
C ALA A 212 50.77 -8.64 2.30
N ASP A 213 50.24 -8.25 1.13
CA ASP A 213 51.00 -8.10 -0.12
C ASP A 213 51.98 -6.89 -0.10
N TRP A 214 51.74 -5.91 0.76
CA TRP A 214 52.64 -4.75 0.94
C TRP A 214 53.84 -5.01 1.87
N LYS A 215 53.92 -6.17 2.53
CA LYS A 215 55.00 -6.54 3.46
C LYS A 215 55.95 -7.57 2.87
#